data_AF-A0A8R7P4S9-F1
#
_entry.id   AF-A0A8R7P4S9-F1
#
_cell.length_a   1.000
_cell.length_b   1.000
_cell.length_c   1.000
_cell.angle_alpha   90.00
_cell.angle_beta   90.00
_cell.angle_gamma   90.00
#
_symmetry.space_group_name_H-M   'P 1'
#
loop_
_entity.id
_entity.type
_entity.pdbx_description
1 polymer ?
#
loop_
_entity_poly.entity_id
_entity_poly.type
_entity_poly.pdbx_seq_one_letter_code
_entity_poly.pdbx_strand_id
1 'polypeptide(L)'
;MKKMRINGQWKAKCNYCHKELASGPRAGTKHLASHLKICTLKMLKMKGGKTLSQPSLRMNAKEDGNVFLESYTFDQEVARRELGNMLVLHEY
;
A
#
# COMPACT_ATOMS: atom_id res chain seq x y z
N MET A 1 14.03 -6.77 -15.58
CA MET A 1 13.96 -5.43 -16.20
C MET A 1 14.25 -5.58 -17.67
N LYS A 2 13.57 -4.84 -18.54
CA LYS A 2 13.84 -4.87 -19.98
C LYS A 2 14.67 -3.65 -20.36
N LYS A 3 15.77 -3.85 -21.09
CA LYS A 3 16.59 -2.76 -21.63
C LYS A 3 15.92 -2.21 -22.88
N MET A 4 15.85 -0.89 -22.99
CA MET A 4 15.23 -0.20 -24.12
C MET A 4 15.99 1.08 -24.43
N ARG A 5 15.96 1.51 -25.69
CA ARG A 5 16.55 2.77 -26.13
C ARG A 5 15.44 3.80 -26.28
N ILE A 6 15.49 4.87 -25.49
CA ILE A 6 14.52 5.97 -25.51
C ILE A 6 15.28 7.25 -25.75
N ASN A 7 14.87 8.02 -26.77
CA ASN A 7 15.50 9.29 -27.17
C ASN A 7 17.03 9.18 -27.29
N GLY A 8 17.51 8.10 -27.92
CA GLY A 8 18.95 7.85 -28.12
C GLY A 8 19.70 7.31 -26.88
N GLN A 9 19.12 7.40 -25.68
CA GLN A 9 19.73 6.92 -24.44
C GLN A 9 19.27 5.51 -24.05
N TRP A 10 20.17 4.75 -23.44
CA TRP A 10 19.84 3.45 -22.89
C TRP A 10 19.15 3.59 -21.52
N LYS A 11 17.94 3.04 -21.44
CA LYS A 11 17.15 2.95 -20.21
C LYS A 11 16.76 1.50 -19.91
N ALA A 12 16.39 1.23 -18.67
CA ALA A 12 15.80 -0.03 -18.23
C ALA A 12 14.38 0.23 -17.73
N LYS A 13 13.40 -0.52 -18.25
CA LYS A 13 12.02 -0.50 -17.75
C LYS A 13 11.85 -1.57 -16.68
N CYS A 14 11.29 -1.20 -15.54
CA CYS A 14 10.87 -2.16 -14.53
C CYS A 14 9.67 -2.98 -15.03
N ASN A 15 9.68 -4.29 -14.82
CA ASN A 15 8.59 -5.18 -15.24
C ASN A 15 7.37 -5.10 -14.29
N TYR A 16 7.55 -4.51 -13.11
CA TYR A 16 6.54 -4.45 -12.06
C TYR A 16 5.87 -3.07 -11.99
N CYS A 17 6.68 -2.01 -11.84
CA CYS A 17 6.17 -0.65 -11.76
C CYS A 17 6.25 0.13 -13.06
N HIS A 18 6.78 -0.46 -14.14
CA HIS A 18 6.94 0.17 -15.44
C HIS A 18 7.76 1.47 -15.47
N LYS A 19 8.40 1.84 -14.34
CA LYS A 19 9.28 3.00 -14.23
C LYS A 19 10.53 2.81 -15.09
N GLU A 20 10.92 3.89 -15.76
CA GLU A 20 12.16 3.96 -16.52
C GLU A 20 13.32 4.34 -15.61
N LEU A 21 14.40 3.60 -15.69
CA LEU A 21 15.63 3.80 -14.93
C LEU A 21 16.78 3.97 -15.92
N ALA A 22 17.82 4.70 -15.54
CA ALA A 22 18.99 4.86 -16.38
C ALA A 22 19.67 3.49 -16.60
N SER A 23 20.08 3.16 -17.83
CA SER A 23 20.82 1.92 -18.09
C SER A 23 21.88 2.16 -19.16
N GLY A 24 22.55 3.30 -19.04
CA GLY A 24 23.68 3.67 -19.89
C GLY A 24 24.86 2.70 -19.71
N PRO A 25 25.75 2.59 -20.72
CA PRO A 25 26.99 1.81 -20.60
C PRO A 25 27.90 2.31 -19.47
N ARG A 26 27.79 3.59 -19.08
CA ARG A 26 28.49 4.18 -17.93
C ARG A 26 27.70 4.08 -16.61
N ALA A 27 26.42 3.69 -16.67
CA ALA A 27 25.58 3.56 -15.50
C ALA A 27 25.75 2.16 -14.91
N GLY A 28 26.25 2.08 -13.67
CA GLY A 28 26.38 0.80 -12.96
C GLY A 28 25.02 0.12 -12.71
N THR A 29 25.04 -1.20 -12.51
CA THR A 29 23.82 -2.01 -12.29
C THR A 29 23.27 -1.94 -10.87
N LYS A 30 24.04 -1.39 -9.91
CA LYS A 30 23.69 -1.31 -8.48
C LYS A 30 22.32 -0.65 -8.25
N HIS A 31 22.05 0.46 -8.92
CA HIS A 31 20.79 1.20 -8.71
C HIS A 31 19.56 0.42 -9.23
N LEU A 32 19.71 -0.38 -10.29
CA LEU A 32 18.65 -1.27 -10.80
C LEU A 32 18.38 -2.39 -9.79
N ALA A 33 19.43 -2.97 -9.21
CA ALA A 33 19.30 -3.99 -8.16
C ALA A 33 18.64 -3.40 -6.90
N SER A 34 19.08 -2.23 -6.44
CA SER A 34 18.46 -1.51 -5.33
C SER A 34 16.99 -1.23 -5.58
N HIS A 35 16.63 -0.79 -6.79
CA HIS A 35 15.24 -0.59 -7.18
C HIS A 35 14.42 -1.87 -7.03
N LEU A 36 14.90 -3.03 -7.49
CA LEU A 36 14.17 -4.30 -7.36
C LEU A 36 14.00 -4.76 -5.92
N LYS A 37 14.84 -4.31 -4.99
CA LYS A 37 14.67 -4.59 -3.55
C LYS A 37 13.53 -3.76 -2.95
N ILE A 38 13.41 -2.49 -3.35
CA ILE A 38 12.43 -1.54 -2.78
C ILE A 38 11.17 -1.32 -3.62
N CYS A 39 11.08 -1.93 -4.81
CA CYS A 39 9.95 -1.75 -5.71
C CYS A 39 8.66 -2.27 -5.05
N THR A 40 7.81 -1.33 -4.61
CA THR A 40 6.53 -1.62 -3.94
C THR A 40 5.65 -2.55 -4.78
N LEU A 41 5.47 -2.25 -6.07
CA LEU A 41 4.67 -3.10 -6.97
C LEU A 41 5.24 -4.50 -7.18
N LYS A 42 6.57 -4.69 -7.07
CA LYS A 42 7.18 -6.03 -7.05
C LYS A 42 6.86 -6.74 -5.74
N MET A 43 7.01 -6.05 -4.60
CA MET A 43 6.72 -6.63 -3.30
C MET A 43 5.25 -7.07 -3.18
N LEU A 44 4.32 -6.27 -3.68
CA LEU A 44 2.88 -6.57 -3.67
C LEU A 44 2.54 -7.79 -4.53
N LYS A 45 3.11 -7.87 -5.75
CA LYS A 45 2.91 -9.03 -6.64
C LYS A 45 3.54 -10.33 -6.09
N MET A 46 4.68 -10.25 -5.40
CA MET A 46 5.37 -11.43 -4.86
C MET A 46 4.83 -11.89 -3.49
N LYS A 47 4.25 -10.99 -2.67
CA LYS A 47 3.71 -11.31 -1.33
C LYS A 47 2.25 -11.79 -1.35
N GLY A 48 1.76 -12.30 -2.48
CA GLY A 48 0.45 -12.96 -2.54
C GLY A 48 -0.75 -12.02 -2.45
N GLY A 49 -0.72 -10.87 -3.14
CA GLY A 49 -1.95 -10.12 -3.43
C GLY A 49 -2.49 -9.24 -2.29
N LYS A 50 -1.68 -8.91 -1.28
CA LYS A 50 -2.01 -7.78 -0.38
C LYS A 50 -1.98 -6.52 -1.24
N THR A 51 -3.14 -6.06 -1.69
CA THR A 51 -3.32 -4.79 -2.38
C THR A 51 -2.77 -3.66 -1.49
N LEU A 52 -2.51 -2.49 -2.08
CA LEU A 52 -2.34 -1.25 -1.32
C LEU A 52 -3.67 -0.84 -0.63
N SER A 53 -4.46 -1.81 -0.16
CA SER A 53 -5.63 -1.54 0.66
C SER A 53 -5.07 -0.96 1.94
N GLN A 54 -5.12 0.37 2.02
CA GLN A 54 -4.94 1.06 3.28
C GLN A 54 -5.84 0.36 4.30
N PRO A 55 -5.33 -0.03 5.48
CA PRO A 55 -6.23 -0.51 6.53
C PRO A 55 -7.28 0.58 6.74
N SER A 56 -8.54 0.21 6.90
CA SER A 56 -9.55 1.15 7.40
C SER A 56 -9.03 1.66 8.73
N LEU A 57 -8.94 2.97 8.92
CA LEU A 57 -8.41 3.55 10.16
C LEU A 57 -9.58 4.07 10.98
N ARG A 58 -9.62 3.69 12.27
CA ARG A 58 -10.56 4.25 13.24
C ARG A 58 -9.81 5.27 14.10
N MET A 59 -10.42 6.44 14.23
CA MET A 59 -9.94 7.52 15.08
C MET A 59 -10.61 7.37 16.44
N ASN A 60 -9.82 7.28 17.50
CA ASN A 60 -10.31 7.16 18.87
C ASN A 60 -9.69 8.27 19.73
N ALA A 61 -10.50 8.85 20.63
CA ALA A 61 -10.02 9.81 21.61
C ALA A 61 -9.58 9.08 22.88
N LYS A 62 -8.42 9.43 23.44
CA LYS A 62 -8.04 9.08 24.80
C LYS A 62 -8.66 10.06 25.79
N GLU A 63 -8.80 9.62 27.03
CA GLU A 63 -9.29 10.43 28.15
C GLU A 63 -8.46 11.70 28.37
N ASP A 64 -7.17 11.66 28.03
CA ASP A 64 -6.26 12.81 28.08
C ASP A 64 -6.45 13.82 26.91
N GLY A 65 -7.49 13.67 26.09
CA GLY A 65 -7.76 14.52 24.92
C GLY A 65 -6.85 14.25 23.70
N ASN A 66 -5.93 13.29 23.80
CA ASN A 66 -5.07 12.87 22.70
C ASN A 66 -5.82 11.92 21.75
N VAL A 67 -5.79 12.19 20.45
CA VAL A 67 -6.42 11.35 19.42
C VAL A 67 -5.40 10.35 18.88
N PHE A 68 -5.75 9.06 18.86
CA PHE A 68 -4.92 8.02 18.25
C PHE A 68 -5.65 7.31 17.10
N LEU A 69 -4.84 6.71 16.23
CA LEU A 69 -5.29 6.08 15.01
C LEU A 69 -4.99 4.59 15.07
N GLU A 70 -6.02 3.75 14.90
CA GLU A 70 -5.90 2.30 14.96
C GLU A 70 -6.42 1.65 13.66
N SER A 71 -5.85 0.50 13.29
CA SER A 71 -6.37 -0.30 12.19
C SER A 71 -7.73 -0.91 12.57
N TYR A 72 -8.77 -0.47 11.89
CA TYR A 72 -10.11 -1.02 11.97
C TYR A 72 -10.22 -2.30 11.15
N THR A 73 -10.76 -3.34 11.80
CA THR A 73 -11.25 -4.54 11.15
C THR A 73 -12.73 -4.66 11.44
N PHE A 74 -13.54 -4.92 10.43
CA PHE A 74 -14.98 -5.06 10.60
C PHE A 74 -15.28 -6.34 11.38
N ASP A 75 -15.99 -6.19 12.51
CA ASP A 75 -16.48 -7.29 13.33
C ASP A 75 -18.02 -7.28 13.27
N GLN A 76 -18.57 -8.36 12.72
CA GLN A 76 -20.00 -8.49 12.49
C GLN A 76 -20.80 -8.58 13.79
N GLU A 77 -20.27 -9.22 14.83
CA GLU A 77 -20.97 -9.38 16.11
C GLU A 77 -21.05 -8.05 16.86
N VAL A 78 -19.96 -7.28 16.82
CA VAL A 78 -19.94 -5.90 17.35
C VAL A 78 -20.95 -5.04 16.59
N ALA A 79 -20.92 -5.07 15.25
CA ALA A 79 -21.87 -4.30 14.44
C ALA A 79 -23.33 -4.67 14.73
N ARG A 80 -23.64 -5.96 14.88
CA ARG A 80 -24.98 -6.46 15.19
C ARG A 80 -25.47 -5.96 16.55
N ARG A 81 -24.61 -6.00 17.57
CA ARG A 81 -24.94 -5.52 18.92
C ARG A 81 -25.20 -4.02 18.94
N GLU A 82 -24.33 -3.22 18.31
CA GLU A 82 -24.50 -1.76 18.27
C GLU A 82 -25.79 -1.39 17.50
N LEU A 83 -26.10 -2.08 16.39
CA LEU A 83 -27.37 -1.90 15.68
C LEU A 83 -28.58 -2.25 16.55
N GLY A 84 -28.52 -3.35 17.31
CA GLY A 84 -29.57 -3.72 18.25
C GLY A 84 -29.79 -2.66 19.34
N ASN A 85 -28.70 -2.13 19.91
CA ASN A 85 -28.76 -1.04 20.89
C ASN A 85 -29.38 0.23 20.28
N MET A 86 -28.98 0.60 19.05
CA MET A 86 -29.59 1.73 18.36
C MET A 86 -31.09 1.52 18.15
N LEU A 87 -31.54 0.32 17.74
CA LEU A 87 -32.96 0.02 17.55
C LEU A 87 -33.77 0.06 18.85
N VAL A 88 -33.17 -0.35 19.98
CA VAL A 88 -33.84 -0.29 21.30
C VAL A 88 -33.89 1.14 21.84
N LEU A 89 -32.82 1.93 21.65
CA LEU A 89 -32.74 3.32 22.11
C LEU A 89 -33.55 4.29 21.23
N HIS A 90 -33.65 4.01 19.94
CA HIS A 90 -34.61 4.66 19.05
C HIS A 90 -35.96 3.96 19.23
N GLU A 91 -36.62 4.25 20.36
CA GLU A 91 -38.01 3.82 20.60
C GLU A 91 -38.84 4.08 19.33
N TYR A 92 -39.40 3.02 18.77
CA TYR A 92 -40.37 3.08 17.67
C TYR A 92 -41.78 2.93 18.25
#